data_AF-A0A3G6S5X7-F1
#
_entry.id   AF-A0A3G6S5X7-F1
#
_cell.length_a   1.000
_cell.length_b   1.000
_cell.length_c   1.000
_cell.angle_alpha   90.00
_cell.angle_beta   90.00
_cell.angle_gamma   90.00
#
_symmetry.space_group_name_H-M   'P 1'
#
loop_
_entity.id
_entity.type
_entity.pdbx_description
1 polymer ?
#
loop_
_entity_poly.entity_id
_entity_poly.type
_entity_poly.pdbx_seq_one_letter_code
_entity_poly.pdbx_strand_id
1 'polypeptide(L)'
;MNNLFFFDFNKKMIFLLMIAFYGVVSAQTCTPYTGQAMVSGNTYCIDGNYTTVSGVTIPNGATLIVKSGQFQVSGIQVMGDLEIGDGASVKSNGSIQIGTFGSQQNSKVKLGTKSFLSLTGSVTQGDPTFGGLYPGTTAVIEMGTSSVVEICGTFTQQSTTYPSVEYVGIPTGKAYCIAKADVSGGGGASIISDDSQIVAIAMGSVTGLGMGNASFCGPNATSATCPSLWPAGLSNDKTSCGNAPTIIDDMDAFCTKAGTTGTPDGFTKFGITIQQKNNAWPENVPNGFVAMEAKDKGFVITRVQHVSQTPQPGDAIADPKEGMLLYDLQDKCVKLYNGTAWKCVERSCNN
;
A
#
# COMPACT_ATOMS: atom_id res chain seq x y z
N MET A 1 30.28 23.95 64.84
CA MET A 1 30.58 24.95 63.79
C MET A 1 31.30 24.25 62.65
N ASN A 2 30.75 24.43 61.45
CA ASN A 2 31.41 24.47 60.13
C ASN A 2 31.84 23.17 59.42
N ASN A 3 30.94 22.79 58.49
CA ASN A 3 31.14 22.62 57.05
C ASN A 3 31.75 21.35 56.42
N LEU A 4 30.91 20.78 55.53
CA LEU A 4 31.15 19.94 54.36
C LEU A 4 32.34 20.38 53.49
N PHE A 5 32.99 19.44 52.78
CA PHE A 5 33.22 19.54 51.33
C PHE A 5 33.41 18.17 50.64
N PHE A 6 32.54 17.97 49.64
CA PHE A 6 32.49 17.08 48.47
C PHE A 6 33.69 16.17 48.12
N PHE A 7 33.41 14.87 47.97
CA PHE A 7 34.16 13.96 47.10
C PHE A 7 33.45 13.83 45.75
N ASP A 8 34.15 14.25 44.70
CA ASP A 8 33.83 14.00 43.29
C ASP A 8 33.85 12.49 43.00
N PHE A 9 32.67 11.85 42.99
CA PHE A 9 32.50 10.55 42.35
C PHE A 9 31.81 10.70 41.00
N ASN A 10 32.64 10.47 39.98
CA ASN A 10 32.47 10.53 38.55
C ASN A 10 31.08 10.08 38.03
N LYS A 11 30.24 11.06 37.67
CA LYS A 11 28.88 10.93 37.10
C LYS A 11 28.81 10.07 35.81
N LYS A 12 29.95 9.71 35.19
CA LYS A 12 30.01 8.91 33.96
C LYS A 12 29.85 7.40 34.18
N MET A 13 30.20 6.83 35.34
CA MET A 13 30.05 5.38 35.56
C MET A 13 28.60 4.95 35.84
N ILE A 14 27.79 5.80 36.48
CA ILE A 14 26.36 5.50 36.69
C ILE A 14 25.58 5.60 35.36
N PHE A 15 26.00 6.48 34.46
CA PHE A 15 25.41 6.58 33.13
C PHE A 15 25.73 5.36 32.25
N LEU A 16 26.95 4.80 32.35
CA LEU A 16 27.29 3.58 31.61
C LEU A 16 26.59 2.31 32.15
N LEU A 17 26.34 2.20 33.45
CA LEU A 17 25.65 1.05 34.02
C LEU A 17 24.13 1.08 33.75
N MET A 18 23.52 2.26 33.67
CA MET A 18 22.10 2.39 33.27
C MET A 18 21.90 2.18 31.77
N ILE A 19 22.88 2.51 30.91
CA ILE A 19 22.79 2.23 29.47
C ILE A 19 22.90 0.73 29.17
N ALA A 20 23.56 -0.06 30.02
CA ALA A 20 23.68 -1.51 29.83
C ALA A 20 22.37 -2.30 30.06
N PHE A 21 21.38 -1.74 30.79
CA PHE A 21 20.09 -2.39 31.05
C PHE A 21 18.90 -1.79 30.29
N TYR A 22 19.08 -0.68 29.56
CA TYR A 22 18.07 -0.08 28.69
C TYR A 22 18.26 -0.40 27.20
N GLY A 23 19.20 -1.30 26.87
CA GLY A 23 19.52 -1.72 25.50
C GLY A 23 18.90 -3.04 25.05
N VAL A 24 18.07 -3.69 25.88
CA VAL A 24 17.25 -4.83 25.43
C VAL A 24 15.89 -4.28 25.05
N VAL A 25 15.83 -3.54 23.94
CA VAL A 25 14.64 -3.65 23.09
C VAL A 25 14.61 -5.14 22.77
N SER A 26 13.65 -5.87 23.35
CA SER A 26 13.41 -7.24 22.93
C SER A 26 13.24 -7.15 21.41
N ALA A 27 14.22 -7.64 20.65
CA ALA A 27 13.98 -8.00 19.29
C ALA A 27 12.79 -8.95 19.39
N GLN A 28 11.60 -8.50 18.98
CA GLN A 28 10.37 -9.26 19.09
C GLN A 28 10.63 -10.53 18.29
N THR A 29 10.96 -11.62 18.99
CA THR A 29 11.39 -12.87 18.39
C THR A 29 10.19 -13.42 17.68
N CYS A 30 10.16 -13.21 16.36
CA CYS A 30 9.05 -13.69 15.58
C CYS A 30 9.15 -15.20 15.49
N THR A 31 8.25 -15.88 16.18
CA THR A 31 8.21 -17.34 16.25
C THR A 31 7.64 -17.87 14.94
N PRO A 32 8.30 -18.78 14.20
CA PRO A 32 7.73 -19.35 13.00
C PRO A 32 6.34 -19.95 13.27
N TYR A 33 5.36 -19.59 12.43
CA TYR A 33 4.04 -20.17 12.49
C TYR A 33 4.02 -21.48 11.70
N THR A 34 3.87 -22.59 12.40
CA THR A 34 3.79 -23.94 11.84
C THR A 34 2.46 -24.62 12.12
N GLY A 35 1.44 -23.85 12.54
CA GLY A 35 0.09 -24.34 12.87
C GLY A 35 -0.17 -24.51 14.37
N GLN A 36 0.77 -24.12 15.23
CA GLN A 36 0.58 -24.11 16.68
C GLN A 36 -0.47 -23.09 17.13
N ALA A 37 -1.05 -23.31 18.31
CA ALA A 37 -1.87 -22.30 18.97
C ALA A 37 -1.03 -21.07 19.32
N MET A 38 -1.60 -19.89 19.09
CA MET A 38 -0.96 -18.61 19.43
C MET A 38 -1.23 -18.25 20.88
N VAL A 39 -0.24 -17.62 21.51
CA VAL A 39 -0.31 -17.16 22.91
C VAL A 39 -0.23 -15.64 22.94
N SER A 40 -1.02 -15.02 23.83
CA SER A 40 -1.01 -13.57 24.06
C SER A 40 0.40 -13.08 24.41
N GLY A 41 0.78 -11.92 23.90
CA GLY A 41 2.10 -11.31 24.07
C GLY A 41 3.16 -11.79 23.06
N ASN A 42 2.87 -12.81 22.26
CA ASN A 42 3.81 -13.36 21.29
C ASN A 42 3.48 -12.96 19.85
N THR A 43 4.53 -12.91 19.04
CA THR A 43 4.42 -12.68 17.59
C THR A 43 4.85 -13.90 16.83
N TYR A 44 4.04 -14.25 15.84
CA TYR A 44 4.23 -15.38 14.97
C TYR A 44 4.45 -14.92 13.54
N CYS A 45 5.31 -15.61 12.78
CA CYS A 45 5.62 -15.25 11.40
C CYS A 45 5.42 -16.40 10.44
N ILE A 46 4.84 -16.10 9.29
CA ILE A 46 4.90 -16.91 8.09
C ILE A 46 5.88 -16.22 7.14
N ASP A 47 6.86 -16.98 6.63
CA ASP A 47 7.81 -16.51 5.62
C ASP A 47 7.77 -17.49 4.44
N GLY A 48 7.25 -17.03 3.31
CA GLY A 48 6.91 -17.85 2.16
C GLY A 48 5.47 -18.39 2.21
N ASN A 49 5.21 -19.40 1.38
CA ASN A 49 3.87 -19.98 1.26
C ASN A 49 3.59 -20.94 2.41
N TYR A 50 2.42 -20.79 3.04
CA TYR A 50 1.95 -21.70 4.08
C TYR A 50 0.46 -21.98 3.91
N THR A 51 0.05 -23.24 4.00
CA THR A 51 -1.34 -23.65 3.87
C THR A 51 -1.75 -24.46 5.08
N THR A 52 -2.89 -24.13 5.67
CA THR A 52 -3.53 -24.94 6.70
C THR A 52 -5.00 -25.15 6.36
N VAL A 53 -5.51 -26.35 6.66
CA VAL A 53 -6.92 -26.71 6.46
C VAL A 53 -7.79 -26.36 7.66
N SER A 54 -7.18 -26.09 8.83
CA SER A 54 -7.88 -25.63 10.03
C SER A 54 -8.02 -24.11 10.03
N GLY A 55 -9.03 -23.61 10.74
CA GLY A 55 -9.10 -22.18 11.03
C GLY A 55 -7.93 -21.73 11.90
N VAL A 56 -7.65 -20.43 11.91
CA VAL A 56 -6.67 -19.81 12.81
C VAL A 56 -7.35 -18.80 13.72
N THR A 57 -6.95 -18.80 14.99
CA THR A 57 -7.36 -17.79 15.97
C THR A 57 -6.12 -17.05 16.46
N ILE A 58 -6.15 -15.73 16.30
CA ILE A 58 -5.15 -14.79 16.80
C ILE A 58 -5.75 -14.15 18.06
N PRO A 59 -5.39 -14.61 19.28
CA PRO A 59 -5.97 -14.09 20.51
C PRO A 59 -5.52 -12.66 20.78
N ASN A 60 -6.23 -11.98 21.69
CA ASN A 60 -5.84 -10.64 22.13
C ASN A 60 -4.38 -10.60 22.61
N GLY A 61 -3.65 -9.57 22.19
CA GLY A 61 -2.24 -9.37 22.49
C GLY A 61 -1.27 -10.26 21.70
N ALA A 62 -1.76 -11.16 20.84
CA ALA A 62 -0.92 -11.89 19.89
C ALA A 62 -0.93 -11.22 18.51
N THR A 63 0.16 -11.42 17.76
CA THR A 63 0.29 -10.93 16.39
C THR A 63 0.70 -12.06 15.46
N LEU A 64 0.02 -12.24 14.34
CA LEU A 64 0.48 -13.06 13.21
C LEU A 64 0.92 -12.15 12.08
N ILE A 65 2.15 -12.33 11.59
CA ILE A 65 2.72 -11.59 10.47
C ILE A 65 2.95 -12.54 9.29
N VAL A 66 2.31 -12.28 8.15
CA VAL A 66 2.65 -12.90 6.86
C VAL A 66 3.69 -12.02 6.20
N LYS A 67 4.98 -12.33 6.37
CA LYS A 67 6.08 -11.48 5.90
C LYS A 67 6.20 -11.46 4.38
N SER A 68 6.02 -12.62 3.76
CA SER A 68 6.18 -12.85 2.33
C SER A 68 5.33 -14.05 1.90
N GLY A 69 5.10 -14.20 0.60
CA GLY A 69 4.35 -15.34 0.05
C GLY A 69 2.84 -15.29 0.36
N GLN A 70 2.21 -16.46 0.36
CA GLN A 70 0.77 -16.61 0.54
C GLN A 70 0.43 -17.52 1.72
N PHE A 71 -0.40 -17.02 2.63
CA PHE A 71 -1.04 -17.80 3.67
C PHE A 71 -2.44 -18.24 3.21
N GLN A 72 -2.66 -19.56 3.09
CA GLN A 72 -3.96 -20.14 2.76
C GLN A 72 -4.59 -20.82 3.99
N VAL A 73 -5.83 -20.47 4.31
CA VAL A 73 -6.48 -20.89 5.57
C VAL A 73 -8.00 -21.04 5.41
N SER A 74 -8.66 -21.91 6.18
CA SER A 74 -10.12 -22.15 6.04
C SER A 74 -11.01 -21.15 6.76
N GLY A 75 -10.45 -20.30 7.64
CA GLY A 75 -11.16 -19.23 8.33
C GLY A 75 -10.27 -18.56 9.36
N ILE A 76 -10.59 -17.33 9.75
CA ILE A 76 -9.69 -16.50 10.58
C ILE A 76 -10.50 -15.81 11.69
N GLN A 77 -10.03 -15.88 12.93
CA GLN A 77 -10.50 -15.05 14.03
C GLN A 77 -9.37 -14.14 14.49
N VAL A 78 -9.56 -12.84 14.37
CA VAL A 78 -8.57 -11.80 14.70
C VAL A 78 -9.05 -11.04 15.92
N MET A 79 -8.64 -11.50 17.12
CA MET A 79 -8.86 -10.79 18.38
C MET A 79 -7.63 -9.98 18.82
N GLY A 80 -6.46 -10.27 18.26
CA GLY A 80 -5.26 -9.43 18.30
C GLY A 80 -4.99 -8.84 16.90
N ASP A 81 -3.80 -9.12 16.35
CA ASP A 81 -3.35 -8.47 15.12
C ASP A 81 -2.96 -9.49 14.02
N LEU A 82 -3.49 -9.29 12.81
CA LEU A 82 -3.00 -9.94 11.59
C LEU A 82 -2.30 -8.88 10.72
N GLU A 83 -1.02 -9.06 10.42
CA GLU A 83 -0.27 -8.17 9.53
C GLU A 83 0.15 -8.92 8.26
N ILE A 84 -0.20 -8.39 7.10
CA ILE A 84 0.17 -8.90 5.78
C ILE A 84 1.21 -7.94 5.23
N GLY A 85 2.45 -8.40 5.10
CA GLY A 85 3.57 -7.60 4.62
C GLY A 85 3.42 -7.16 3.16
N ASP A 86 4.28 -6.26 2.72
CA ASP A 86 4.31 -5.77 1.33
C ASP A 86 4.42 -6.93 0.33
N GLY A 87 3.53 -6.96 -0.66
CA GLY A 87 3.45 -8.04 -1.66
C GLY A 87 3.04 -9.42 -1.12
N ALA A 88 2.85 -9.58 0.20
CA ALA A 88 2.36 -10.81 0.80
C ALA A 88 0.84 -10.93 0.67
N SER A 89 0.31 -12.12 0.92
CA SER A 89 -1.13 -12.35 0.75
C SER A 89 -1.72 -13.35 1.73
N VAL A 90 -3.02 -13.17 1.98
CA VAL A 90 -3.86 -14.15 2.67
C VAL A 90 -5.02 -14.52 1.77
N LYS A 91 -5.22 -15.82 1.56
CA LYS A 91 -6.43 -16.37 0.95
C LYS A 91 -7.17 -17.20 1.98
N SER A 92 -8.45 -16.94 2.17
CA SER A 92 -9.31 -17.80 2.97
C SER A 92 -10.46 -18.38 2.20
N ASN A 93 -10.67 -19.69 2.38
CA ASN A 93 -11.85 -20.40 1.88
C ASN A 93 -13.06 -20.26 2.83
N GLY A 94 -12.97 -19.40 3.85
CA GLY A 94 -14.06 -19.12 4.77
C GLY A 94 -14.08 -17.67 5.20
N SER A 95 -14.76 -17.42 6.32
CA SER A 95 -15.00 -16.08 6.84
C SER A 95 -13.85 -15.61 7.76
N ILE A 96 -13.78 -14.28 7.93
CA ILE A 96 -12.95 -13.64 8.94
C ILE A 96 -13.83 -12.88 9.95
N GLN A 97 -13.52 -13.08 11.23
CA GLN A 97 -14.02 -12.25 12.33
C GLN A 97 -12.90 -11.33 12.79
N ILE A 98 -13.16 -10.03 12.90
CA ILE A 98 -12.20 -9.05 13.40
C ILE A 98 -12.81 -8.36 14.62
N GLY A 99 -12.14 -8.49 15.75
CA GLY A 99 -12.62 -7.97 17.03
C GLY A 99 -13.85 -8.68 17.56
N THR A 100 -14.27 -8.28 18.75
CA THR A 100 -15.41 -8.84 19.46
C THR A 100 -16.17 -7.72 20.15
N PHE A 101 -17.49 -7.79 20.12
CA PHE A 101 -18.35 -6.78 20.72
C PHE A 101 -18.06 -6.62 22.21
N GLY A 102 -17.79 -5.39 22.65
CA GLY A 102 -17.54 -5.06 24.05
C GLY A 102 -16.27 -5.68 24.65
N SER A 103 -15.32 -6.15 23.84
CA SER A 103 -14.07 -6.72 24.35
C SER A 103 -13.20 -5.69 25.08
N GLN A 104 -13.33 -4.39 24.77
CA GLN A 104 -12.40 -3.34 25.21
C GLN A 104 -10.95 -3.67 24.84
N GLN A 105 -10.74 -4.33 23.70
CA GLN A 105 -9.42 -4.69 23.18
C GLN A 105 -9.34 -4.33 21.70
N ASN A 106 -8.20 -3.78 21.31
CA ASN A 106 -7.92 -3.51 19.90
C ASN A 106 -7.75 -4.80 19.13
N SER A 107 -8.16 -4.77 17.87
CA SER A 107 -7.83 -5.80 16.90
C SER A 107 -7.67 -5.17 15.54
N LYS A 108 -6.74 -5.67 14.74
CA LYS A 108 -6.53 -5.13 13.40
C LYS A 108 -6.15 -6.20 12.39
N VAL A 109 -6.56 -5.96 11.16
CA VAL A 109 -5.97 -6.61 9.98
C VAL A 109 -5.26 -5.54 9.18
N LYS A 110 -3.93 -5.62 9.08
CA LYS A 110 -3.11 -4.66 8.36
C LYS A 110 -2.59 -5.24 7.07
N LEU A 111 -2.72 -4.48 5.98
CA LEU A 111 -2.25 -4.81 4.65
C LEU A 111 -1.13 -3.84 4.26
N GLY A 112 0.03 -4.39 3.90
CA GLY A 112 1.14 -3.66 3.30
C GLY A 112 0.86 -3.24 1.85
N THR A 113 1.85 -2.61 1.22
CA THR A 113 1.79 -2.18 -0.17
C THR A 113 1.64 -3.39 -1.10
N LYS A 114 0.70 -3.33 -2.05
CA LYS A 114 0.41 -4.43 -3.00
C LYS A 114 0.15 -5.79 -2.35
N SER A 115 -0.33 -5.78 -1.11
CA SER A 115 -0.76 -7.00 -0.42
C SER A 115 -2.25 -7.24 -0.63
N PHE A 116 -2.72 -8.47 -0.39
CA PHE A 116 -4.16 -8.72 -0.43
C PHE A 116 -4.67 -9.70 0.62
N LEU A 117 -5.93 -9.49 0.98
CA LEU A 117 -6.78 -10.43 1.70
C LEU A 117 -7.94 -10.81 0.77
N SER A 118 -8.05 -12.08 0.37
CA SER A 118 -9.13 -12.55 -0.49
C SER A 118 -9.88 -13.69 0.21
N LEU A 119 -11.20 -13.55 0.35
CA LEU A 119 -12.06 -14.42 1.13
C LEU A 119 -13.20 -14.95 0.26
N THR A 120 -13.45 -16.25 0.26
CA THR A 120 -14.71 -16.79 -0.28
C THR A 120 -15.88 -16.60 0.69
N GLY A 121 -15.59 -16.39 1.98
CA GLY A 121 -16.59 -16.15 3.03
C GLY A 121 -16.83 -14.68 3.35
N SER A 122 -17.45 -14.44 4.50
CA SER A 122 -17.86 -13.11 4.98
C SER A 122 -16.78 -12.42 5.83
N VAL A 123 -16.87 -11.11 5.93
CA VAL A 123 -16.18 -10.31 6.96
C VAL A 123 -17.19 -9.87 8.00
N THR A 124 -16.89 -10.12 9.27
CA THR A 124 -17.63 -9.58 10.40
C THR A 124 -16.68 -8.81 11.31
N GLN A 125 -16.90 -7.51 11.43
CA GLN A 125 -16.19 -6.63 12.36
C GLN A 125 -17.05 -6.36 13.59
N GLY A 126 -16.56 -6.80 14.75
CA GLY A 126 -17.14 -6.47 16.04
C GLY A 126 -16.91 -5.01 16.42
N ASP A 127 -17.62 -4.55 17.45
CA ASP A 127 -17.38 -3.25 18.07
C ASP A 127 -16.85 -3.41 19.51
N PRO A 128 -15.52 -3.38 19.73
CA PRO A 128 -14.91 -3.45 21.05
C PRO A 128 -15.39 -2.40 22.04
N THR A 129 -15.91 -1.26 21.55
CA THR A 129 -16.35 -0.14 22.40
C THR A 129 -17.73 -0.35 23.02
N PHE A 130 -18.45 -1.42 22.67
CA PHE A 130 -19.82 -1.67 23.12
C PHE A 130 -20.75 -0.50 22.74
N GLY A 131 -20.83 -0.15 21.46
CA GLY A 131 -21.64 0.96 20.98
C GLY A 131 -21.17 2.33 21.48
N GLY A 132 -19.86 2.49 21.72
CA GLY A 132 -19.25 3.72 22.23
C GLY A 132 -19.25 3.87 23.75
N LEU A 133 -19.77 2.92 24.51
CA LEU A 133 -19.77 2.99 25.98
C LEU A 133 -18.36 2.98 26.58
N TYR A 134 -17.43 2.29 25.93
CA TYR A 134 -16.02 2.18 26.31
C TYR A 134 -15.14 2.66 25.15
N PRO A 135 -14.94 3.97 24.97
CA PRO A 135 -14.16 4.51 23.86
C PRO A 135 -12.67 4.18 24.00
N GLY A 136 -11.93 4.29 22.89
CA GLY A 136 -10.47 4.14 22.86
C GLY A 136 -9.97 2.79 22.36
N THR A 137 -10.87 1.90 21.92
CA THR A 137 -10.52 0.63 21.30
C THR A 137 -11.22 0.43 19.96
N THR A 138 -10.59 -0.24 19.00
CA THR A 138 -11.12 -0.40 17.65
C THR A 138 -10.91 -1.81 17.09
N ALA A 139 -11.70 -2.15 16.07
CA ALA A 139 -11.55 -3.36 15.26
C ALA A 139 -11.55 -2.94 13.79
N VAL A 140 -10.35 -2.80 13.20
CA VAL A 140 -10.17 -2.12 11.90
C VAL A 140 -9.43 -2.96 10.88
N ILE A 141 -9.61 -2.61 9.61
CA ILE A 141 -8.75 -3.07 8.51
C ILE A 141 -7.90 -1.88 8.06
N GLU A 142 -6.59 -1.95 8.25
CA GLU A 142 -5.64 -0.95 7.74
C GLU A 142 -5.16 -1.36 6.35
N MET A 143 -5.29 -0.48 5.35
CA MET A 143 -4.97 -0.77 3.96
C MET A 143 -3.84 0.11 3.44
N GLY A 144 -2.72 -0.52 3.05
CA GLY A 144 -1.59 0.14 2.41
C GLY A 144 -1.83 0.43 0.92
N THR A 145 -0.85 1.10 0.29
CA THR A 145 -0.96 1.50 -1.12
C THR A 145 -1.12 0.30 -2.04
N SER A 146 -2.12 0.38 -2.93
CA SER A 146 -2.45 -0.66 -3.89
C SER A 146 -2.80 -2.01 -3.27
N SER A 147 -3.20 -2.03 -1.99
CA SER A 147 -3.69 -3.25 -1.35
C SER A 147 -5.15 -3.54 -1.71
N VAL A 148 -5.54 -4.80 -1.61
CA VAL A 148 -6.88 -5.27 -1.98
C VAL A 148 -7.46 -6.16 -0.88
N VAL A 149 -8.65 -5.83 -0.42
CA VAL A 149 -9.52 -6.71 0.37
C VAL A 149 -10.67 -7.12 -0.52
N GLU A 150 -10.76 -8.41 -0.84
CA GLU A 150 -11.83 -9.00 -1.64
C GLU A 150 -12.66 -9.95 -0.79
N ILE A 151 -13.96 -9.68 -0.72
CA ILE A 151 -14.92 -10.39 0.12
C ILE A 151 -16.02 -10.91 -0.78
N CYS A 152 -16.08 -12.23 -0.96
CA CYS A 152 -17.16 -12.85 -1.71
C CYS A 152 -18.44 -13.08 -0.90
N GLY A 153 -18.32 -13.18 0.42
CA GLY A 153 -19.45 -13.18 1.33
C GLY A 153 -19.94 -11.78 1.67
N THR A 154 -20.73 -11.70 2.74
CA THR A 154 -21.25 -10.44 3.28
C THR A 154 -20.15 -9.66 3.99
N PHE A 155 -20.27 -8.34 4.03
CA PHE A 155 -19.51 -7.48 4.94
C PHE A 155 -20.45 -6.93 6.00
N THR A 156 -20.10 -7.08 7.26
CA THR A 156 -20.86 -6.51 8.38
C THR A 156 -19.90 -5.82 9.33
N GLN A 157 -20.14 -4.53 9.61
CA GLN A 157 -19.52 -3.83 10.72
C GLN A 157 -20.55 -3.52 11.80
N GLN A 158 -20.13 -3.59 13.07
CA GLN A 158 -20.98 -3.20 14.19
C GLN A 158 -20.73 -1.77 14.70
N SER A 159 -19.52 -1.23 14.47
CA SER A 159 -19.17 0.08 15.01
C SER A 159 -19.96 1.22 14.37
N THR A 160 -20.40 2.13 15.24
CA THR A 160 -21.04 3.41 14.91
C THR A 160 -20.19 4.61 15.31
N THR A 161 -19.00 4.38 15.87
CA THR A 161 -18.17 5.41 16.53
C THR A 161 -16.81 5.62 15.88
N TYR A 162 -16.38 4.72 15.00
CA TYR A 162 -15.12 4.80 14.25
C TYR A 162 -15.27 4.12 12.88
N PRO A 163 -14.46 4.50 11.87
CA PRO A 163 -14.48 3.85 10.55
C PRO A 163 -13.96 2.41 10.63
N SER A 164 -14.51 1.51 9.83
CA SER A 164 -14.08 0.10 9.79
C SER A 164 -12.79 -0.14 9.01
N VAL A 165 -12.49 0.75 8.05
CA VAL A 165 -11.36 0.64 7.14
C VAL A 165 -10.58 1.95 7.15
N GLU A 166 -9.28 1.85 7.39
CA GLU A 166 -8.36 2.98 7.45
C GLU A 166 -7.30 2.86 6.36
N TYR A 167 -6.95 3.98 5.73
CA TYR A 167 -5.85 4.01 4.77
C TYR A 167 -4.53 4.35 5.47
N VAL A 168 -3.48 3.58 5.20
CA VAL A 168 -2.14 3.77 5.81
C VAL A 168 -1.02 3.86 4.77
N GLY A 169 -1.38 4.03 3.49
CA GLY A 169 -0.43 4.14 2.38
C GLY A 169 0.06 5.57 2.10
N ILE A 170 0.70 5.75 0.95
CA ILE A 170 1.17 7.06 0.48
C ILE A 170 0.00 7.95 0.01
N PRO A 171 0.07 9.28 0.12
CA PRO A 171 -1.05 10.20 -0.20
C PRO A 171 -1.57 10.20 -1.65
N THR A 172 -0.81 9.64 -2.59
CA THR A 172 -1.19 9.52 -4.01
C THR A 172 -1.64 8.11 -4.40
N GLY A 173 -1.66 7.20 -3.43
CA GLY A 173 -2.09 5.82 -3.64
C GLY A 173 -3.60 5.65 -3.51
N LYS A 174 -4.05 4.41 -3.67
CA LYS A 174 -5.42 3.98 -3.36
C LYS A 174 -5.40 2.54 -2.87
N ALA A 175 -6.44 2.11 -2.19
CA ALA A 175 -6.66 0.70 -1.83
C ALA A 175 -8.11 0.31 -2.14
N TYR A 176 -8.36 -0.97 -2.40
CA TYR A 176 -9.68 -1.46 -2.80
C TYR A 176 -10.28 -2.36 -1.73
N CYS A 177 -11.41 -1.95 -1.15
CA CYS A 177 -12.21 -2.80 -0.28
C CYS A 177 -13.49 -3.22 -1.03
N ILE A 178 -13.54 -4.48 -1.44
CA ILE A 178 -14.54 -4.99 -2.39
C ILE A 178 -15.40 -6.04 -1.68
N ALA A 179 -16.70 -5.79 -1.60
CA ALA A 179 -17.69 -6.74 -1.15
C ALA A 179 -18.61 -7.14 -2.31
N LYS A 180 -18.64 -8.44 -2.62
CA LYS A 180 -19.42 -8.98 -3.73
C LYS A 180 -20.86 -9.33 -3.36
N ALA A 181 -21.11 -9.61 -2.07
CA ALA A 181 -22.44 -9.78 -1.51
C ALA A 181 -22.91 -8.55 -0.72
N ASP A 182 -23.96 -8.70 0.06
CA ASP A 182 -24.58 -7.62 0.82
C ASP A 182 -23.66 -7.04 1.91
N VAL A 183 -23.74 -5.74 2.05
CA VAL A 183 -22.95 -4.93 2.98
C VAL A 183 -23.88 -4.32 4.02
N SER A 184 -23.48 -4.41 5.29
CA SER A 184 -24.28 -3.91 6.41
C SER A 184 -23.42 -3.20 7.45
N GLY A 185 -24.01 -2.21 8.11
CA GLY A 185 -23.39 -1.50 9.24
C GLY A 185 -24.29 -1.47 10.47
N GLY A 186 -23.74 -0.98 11.58
CA GLY A 186 -24.42 -0.89 12.88
C GLY A 186 -25.55 0.15 12.96
N GLY A 187 -25.84 0.88 11.88
CA GLY A 187 -26.86 1.94 11.82
C GLY A 187 -26.33 3.26 11.25
N GLY A 188 -27.15 4.32 11.29
CA GLY A 188 -26.93 5.57 10.53
C GLY A 188 -25.65 6.35 10.84
N ALA A 189 -24.96 6.08 11.94
CA ALA A 189 -23.66 6.70 12.27
C ALA A 189 -22.45 5.87 11.81
N SER A 190 -22.66 4.62 11.39
CA SER A 190 -21.59 3.74 10.90
C SER A 190 -21.04 4.29 9.60
N ILE A 191 -19.72 4.38 9.47
CA ILE A 191 -19.05 4.69 8.21
C ILE A 191 -17.99 3.65 7.86
N ILE A 192 -17.75 3.42 6.57
CA ILE A 192 -16.69 2.52 6.11
C ILE A 192 -15.29 3.13 6.33
N SER A 193 -15.08 4.37 5.89
CA SER A 193 -13.78 5.05 5.97
C SER A 193 -13.95 6.57 5.95
N ASP A 194 -13.02 7.27 6.58
CA ASP A 194 -12.86 8.72 6.55
C ASP A 194 -11.77 9.18 5.56
N ASP A 195 -11.24 8.27 4.74
CA ASP A 195 -10.20 8.53 3.74
C ASP A 195 -10.66 8.24 2.30
N SER A 196 -10.50 9.23 1.41
CA SER A 196 -10.83 9.14 -0.02
C SER A 196 -9.96 8.15 -0.83
N GLN A 197 -8.81 7.76 -0.29
CA GLN A 197 -7.91 6.78 -0.89
C GLN A 197 -8.43 5.34 -0.74
N ILE A 198 -9.39 5.10 0.16
CA ILE A 198 -10.16 3.86 0.18
C ILE A 198 -11.21 3.92 -0.92
N VAL A 199 -11.13 2.97 -1.85
CA VAL A 199 -12.17 2.71 -2.84
C VAL A 199 -13.03 1.55 -2.33
N ALA A 200 -14.20 1.88 -1.79
CA ALA A 200 -15.19 0.91 -1.33
C ALA A 200 -16.10 0.51 -2.50
N ILE A 201 -16.16 -0.78 -2.82
CA ILE A 201 -17.01 -1.32 -3.89
C ILE A 201 -18.01 -2.30 -3.27
N ALA A 202 -19.30 -1.98 -3.36
CA ALA A 202 -20.39 -2.83 -2.91
C ALA A 202 -21.19 -3.33 -4.14
N MET A 203 -20.93 -4.57 -4.55
CA MET A 203 -21.68 -5.21 -5.63
C MET A 203 -23.04 -5.72 -5.14
N GLY A 204 -23.24 -5.92 -3.84
CA GLY A 204 -24.53 -6.22 -3.22
C GLY A 204 -25.32 -4.98 -2.80
N SER A 205 -26.38 -5.20 -2.02
CA SER A 205 -27.10 -4.12 -1.34
C SER A 205 -26.25 -3.54 -0.21
N VAL A 206 -26.56 -2.30 0.20
CA VAL A 206 -25.92 -1.63 1.34
C VAL A 206 -27.01 -1.18 2.30
N THR A 207 -26.92 -1.61 3.57
CA THR A 207 -27.90 -1.24 4.61
C THR A 207 -27.21 -0.77 5.88
N GLY A 208 -27.59 0.40 6.40
CA GLY A 208 -27.09 0.86 7.71
C GLY A 208 -25.59 1.14 7.77
N LEU A 209 -24.94 1.36 6.62
CA LEU A 209 -23.53 1.74 6.50
C LEU A 209 -23.39 2.98 5.61
N GLY A 210 -22.85 4.05 6.17
CA GLY A 210 -22.42 5.25 5.44
C GLY A 210 -21.02 5.09 4.85
N MET A 211 -20.69 5.92 3.87
CA MET A 211 -19.41 5.81 3.17
C MET A 211 -18.32 6.73 3.72
N GLY A 212 -18.67 7.64 4.64
CA GLY A 212 -17.76 8.67 5.13
C GLY A 212 -17.14 9.45 3.95
N ASN A 213 -15.80 9.52 3.91
CA ASN A 213 -15.09 10.16 2.80
C ASN A 213 -14.54 9.16 1.77
N ALA A 214 -14.84 7.86 1.91
CA ALA A 214 -14.37 6.85 0.96
C ALA A 214 -14.85 7.15 -0.46
N SER A 215 -14.00 6.87 -1.44
CA SER A 215 -14.44 6.76 -2.83
C SER A 215 -15.37 5.56 -2.94
N PHE A 216 -16.62 5.75 -3.35
CA PHE A 216 -17.62 4.69 -3.27
C PHE A 216 -18.23 4.32 -4.62
N CYS A 217 -18.34 3.02 -4.86
CA CYS A 217 -19.17 2.46 -5.91
C CYS A 217 -20.15 1.43 -5.35
N GLY A 218 -21.44 1.75 -5.41
CA GLY A 218 -22.55 0.89 -4.99
C GLY A 218 -23.80 1.71 -4.66
N PRO A 219 -24.86 1.11 -4.14
CA PRO A 219 -25.09 -0.35 -4.07
C PRO A 219 -25.24 -0.96 -5.47
N ASN A 220 -25.19 -2.30 -5.56
CA ASN A 220 -25.33 -3.06 -6.81
C ASN A 220 -24.33 -2.68 -7.91
N ALA A 221 -23.09 -2.40 -7.51
CA ALA A 221 -22.02 -1.98 -8.40
C ALA A 221 -21.70 -3.00 -9.51
N THR A 222 -21.42 -2.46 -10.70
CA THR A 222 -20.80 -3.15 -11.84
C THR A 222 -19.75 -2.23 -12.48
N SER A 223 -18.92 -2.78 -13.36
CA SER A 223 -17.96 -1.99 -14.14
C SER A 223 -18.61 -0.88 -14.97
N ALA A 224 -19.90 -1.03 -15.32
CA ALA A 224 -20.66 -0.03 -16.07
C ALA A 224 -21.18 1.11 -15.19
N THR A 225 -21.46 0.87 -13.91
CA THR A 225 -22.04 1.89 -13.01
C THR A 225 -21.00 2.88 -12.49
N CYS A 226 -19.73 2.48 -12.42
CA CYS A 226 -18.65 3.31 -11.88
C CYS A 226 -17.29 3.04 -12.56
N PRO A 227 -17.19 3.27 -13.89
CA PRO A 227 -16.01 2.89 -14.66
C PRO A 227 -14.71 3.56 -14.18
N SER A 228 -14.77 4.73 -13.54
CA SER A 228 -13.60 5.42 -12.98
C SER A 228 -13.08 4.83 -11.67
N LEU A 229 -13.92 4.11 -10.93
CA LEU A 229 -13.56 3.48 -9.65
C LEU A 229 -13.39 1.97 -9.75
N TRP A 230 -13.94 1.34 -10.80
CA TRP A 230 -13.84 -0.10 -10.99
C TRP A 230 -12.41 -0.52 -11.36
N PRO A 231 -11.73 -1.37 -10.56
CA PRO A 231 -10.41 -1.84 -10.90
C PRO A 231 -10.45 -2.80 -12.10
N ALA A 232 -9.43 -2.72 -12.95
CA ALA A 232 -9.13 -3.78 -13.90
C ALA A 232 -8.91 -5.10 -13.13
N GLY A 233 -9.29 -6.23 -13.75
CA GLY A 233 -9.23 -7.55 -13.12
C GLY A 233 -10.42 -7.93 -12.24
N LEU A 234 -11.28 -6.99 -11.81
CA LEU A 234 -12.50 -7.30 -11.06
C LEU A 234 -13.64 -7.73 -11.99
N SER A 235 -14.14 -8.96 -11.78
CA SER A 235 -15.28 -9.51 -12.52
C SER A 235 -16.61 -8.88 -12.10
N ASN A 236 -17.52 -8.70 -13.06
CA ASN A 236 -18.93 -8.35 -12.79
C ASN A 236 -19.73 -9.52 -12.18
N ASP A 237 -19.22 -10.74 -12.31
CA ASP A 237 -19.84 -11.92 -11.70
C ASP A 237 -19.53 -11.95 -10.19
N LYS A 238 -20.56 -11.74 -9.36
CA LYS A 238 -20.48 -11.76 -7.90
C LYS A 238 -20.00 -13.10 -7.33
N THR A 239 -20.15 -14.19 -8.09
CA THR A 239 -19.74 -15.54 -7.68
C THR A 239 -18.30 -15.87 -8.05
N SER A 240 -17.68 -15.08 -8.92
CA SER A 240 -16.27 -15.21 -9.27
C SER A 240 -15.42 -14.66 -8.13
N CYS A 241 -14.75 -15.52 -7.37
CA CYS A 241 -13.88 -15.14 -6.26
C CYS A 241 -12.40 -15.23 -6.63
N GLY A 242 -11.56 -14.49 -5.91
CA GLY A 242 -10.11 -14.55 -6.08
C GLY A 242 -9.58 -13.65 -7.19
N ASN A 243 -10.26 -12.53 -7.48
CA ASN A 243 -9.78 -11.51 -8.40
C ASN A 243 -8.68 -10.62 -7.80
N ALA A 244 -8.48 -10.60 -6.47
CA ALA A 244 -7.49 -9.74 -5.82
C ALA A 244 -6.06 -9.81 -6.43
N PRO A 245 -5.49 -10.99 -6.76
CA PRO A 245 -4.20 -11.06 -7.43
C PRO A 245 -4.20 -10.36 -8.79
N THR A 246 -5.22 -10.63 -9.62
CA THR A 246 -5.34 -10.01 -10.95
C THR A 246 -5.52 -8.50 -10.86
N ILE A 247 -6.27 -8.01 -9.88
CA ILE A 247 -6.41 -6.58 -9.63
C ILE A 247 -5.05 -5.95 -9.33
N ILE A 248 -4.25 -6.57 -8.46
CA ILE A 248 -2.90 -6.07 -8.14
C ILE A 248 -1.99 -6.11 -9.37
N ASP A 249 -2.00 -7.21 -10.13
CA ASP A 249 -1.20 -7.35 -11.35
C ASP A 249 -1.58 -6.29 -12.40
N ASP A 250 -2.87 -5.99 -12.55
CA ASP A 250 -3.36 -4.96 -13.47
C ASP A 250 -3.08 -3.54 -12.97
N MET A 251 -2.95 -3.31 -11.66
CA MET A 251 -2.43 -2.04 -11.13
C MET A 251 -0.97 -1.79 -11.53
N ASP A 252 -0.23 -2.88 -11.78
CA ASP A 252 1.13 -2.90 -12.28
C ASP A 252 1.24 -3.03 -13.80
N ALA A 253 0.11 -2.97 -14.54
CA ALA A 253 0.10 -2.90 -15.99
C ALA A 253 0.76 -1.60 -16.47
N PHE A 254 2.09 -1.61 -16.44
CA PHE A 254 2.96 -0.67 -17.09
C PHE A 254 2.93 -1.00 -18.58
N CYS A 255 2.60 -0.02 -19.40
CA CYS A 255 2.78 -0.12 -20.84
C CYS A 255 4.28 -0.07 -21.17
N THR A 256 5.00 -1.14 -20.85
CA THR A 256 6.36 -1.37 -21.30
C THR A 256 6.28 -2.21 -22.57
N LYS A 257 6.77 -1.68 -23.68
CA LYS A 257 7.08 -2.52 -24.85
C LYS A 257 8.31 -3.34 -24.49
N ALA A 258 8.18 -4.66 -24.50
CA ALA A 258 9.35 -5.53 -24.33
C ALA A 258 10.43 -5.12 -25.34
N GLY A 259 11.69 -5.08 -24.92
CA GLY A 259 12.80 -4.80 -25.82
C GLY A 259 12.82 -5.82 -26.95
N THR A 260 13.00 -5.37 -28.19
CA THR A 260 13.13 -6.27 -29.34
C THR A 260 14.35 -7.16 -29.14
N THR A 261 14.15 -8.47 -29.18
CA THR A 261 15.25 -9.45 -29.13
C THR A 261 15.89 -9.59 -30.52
N GLY A 262 17.19 -9.83 -30.59
CA GLY A 262 17.91 -10.03 -31.85
C GLY A 262 19.31 -9.44 -31.89
N THR A 263 19.92 -9.48 -33.08
CA THR A 263 21.19 -8.78 -33.33
C THR A 263 20.89 -7.29 -33.50
N PRO A 264 21.60 -6.38 -32.81
CA PRO A 264 21.46 -4.95 -33.04
C PRO A 264 21.68 -4.59 -34.51
N ASP A 265 20.76 -3.83 -35.08
CA ASP A 265 20.87 -3.29 -36.44
C ASP A 265 21.52 -1.89 -36.46
N GLY A 266 21.77 -1.32 -35.28
CA GLY A 266 22.49 -0.06 -35.12
C GLY A 266 23.30 0.01 -33.82
N PHE A 267 24.27 0.93 -33.82
CA PHE A 267 25.09 1.24 -32.66
C PHE A 267 25.08 2.75 -32.40
N THR A 268 25.09 3.11 -31.13
CA THR A 268 25.05 4.51 -30.70
C THR A 268 26.24 5.29 -31.23
N LYS A 269 25.96 6.44 -31.86
CA LYS A 269 26.98 7.31 -32.49
C LYS A 269 27.34 8.54 -31.67
N PHE A 270 26.50 8.91 -30.71
CA PHE A 270 26.72 10.05 -29.84
C PHE A 270 26.64 9.63 -28.37
N GLY A 271 27.60 10.08 -27.58
CA GLY A 271 27.55 9.83 -26.14
C GLY A 271 28.31 10.86 -25.32
N ILE A 272 27.92 10.95 -24.06
CA ILE A 272 28.55 11.77 -23.03
C ILE A 272 29.02 10.84 -21.91
N THR A 273 30.33 10.81 -21.63
CA THR A 273 30.91 10.03 -20.53
C THR A 273 31.82 10.91 -19.69
N ILE A 274 31.75 10.72 -18.38
CA ILE A 274 32.73 11.28 -17.42
C ILE A 274 33.73 10.22 -16.95
N GLN A 275 33.66 9.02 -17.50
CA GLN A 275 34.57 7.93 -17.22
C GLN A 275 35.77 7.98 -18.17
N GLN A 276 36.77 7.13 -17.90
CA GLN A 276 37.77 6.82 -18.90
C GLN A 276 37.10 6.14 -20.09
N LYS A 277 37.01 6.83 -21.22
CA LYS A 277 36.40 6.34 -22.46
C LYS A 277 37.06 5.02 -22.88
N ASN A 278 36.29 3.95 -22.93
CA ASN A 278 36.70 2.70 -23.56
C ASN A 278 36.81 2.91 -25.08
N ASN A 279 37.78 2.27 -25.74
CA ASN A 279 38.03 2.38 -27.18
C ASN A 279 36.79 2.07 -28.04
N ALA A 280 35.91 1.18 -27.58
CA ALA A 280 34.70 0.81 -28.31
C ALA A 280 33.47 1.67 -27.96
N TRP A 281 33.57 2.60 -27.01
CA TRP A 281 32.45 3.42 -26.57
C TRP A 281 32.34 4.72 -27.40
N PRO A 282 31.14 5.21 -27.76
CA PRO A 282 29.81 4.67 -27.45
C PRO A 282 29.31 3.60 -28.44
N GLU A 283 30.13 3.23 -29.43
CA GLU A 283 29.73 2.34 -30.53
C GLU A 283 29.51 0.88 -30.11
N ASN A 284 29.79 0.54 -28.85
CA ASN A 284 29.47 -0.74 -28.25
C ASN A 284 28.10 -0.74 -27.53
N VAL A 285 27.42 0.40 -27.46
CA VAL A 285 26.05 0.50 -26.95
C VAL A 285 25.09 0.26 -28.12
N PRO A 286 24.34 -0.84 -28.13
CA PRO A 286 23.43 -1.16 -29.22
C PRO A 286 22.17 -0.29 -29.18
N ASN A 287 21.67 0.12 -30.36
CA ASN A 287 20.37 0.74 -30.59
C ASN A 287 20.01 2.00 -29.76
N GLY A 288 20.97 2.65 -29.09
CA GLY A 288 20.74 3.92 -28.42
C GLY A 288 20.93 5.12 -29.37
N PHE A 289 20.08 6.14 -29.27
CA PHE A 289 20.30 7.43 -29.96
C PHE A 289 21.39 8.26 -29.28
N VAL A 290 21.44 8.21 -27.94
CA VAL A 290 22.43 8.89 -27.09
C VAL A 290 22.84 7.95 -25.95
N ALA A 291 24.14 7.80 -25.70
CA ALA A 291 24.67 7.07 -24.55
C ALA A 291 25.18 8.06 -23.48
N MET A 292 24.72 7.95 -22.25
CA MET A 292 25.24 8.73 -21.13
C MET A 292 25.80 7.81 -20.06
N GLU A 293 27.03 8.06 -19.61
CA GLU A 293 27.74 7.18 -18.68
C GLU A 293 28.41 7.97 -17.54
N ALA A 294 28.10 7.56 -16.30
CA ALA A 294 28.68 8.11 -15.07
C ALA A 294 28.70 7.04 -13.97
N LYS A 295 29.70 7.06 -13.08
CA LYS A 295 29.75 6.15 -11.91
C LYS A 295 28.94 6.67 -10.73
N ASP A 296 29.10 7.97 -10.46
CA ASP A 296 28.72 8.61 -9.20
C ASP A 296 28.06 9.98 -9.42
N LYS A 297 27.73 10.34 -10.68
CA LYS A 297 27.04 11.59 -11.03
C LYS A 297 25.69 11.29 -11.63
N GLY A 298 24.68 12.06 -11.22
CA GLY A 298 23.34 12.02 -11.82
C GLY A 298 23.24 12.93 -13.04
N PHE A 299 22.28 12.62 -13.91
CA PHE A 299 21.83 13.54 -14.96
C PHE A 299 20.81 14.51 -14.38
N VAL A 300 21.13 15.81 -14.39
CA VAL A 300 20.24 16.86 -13.92
C VAL A 300 19.73 17.63 -15.12
N ILE A 301 18.44 17.53 -15.39
CA ILE A 301 17.76 18.39 -16.38
C ILE A 301 17.61 19.81 -15.83
N THR A 302 17.65 20.80 -16.72
CA THR A 302 17.47 22.21 -16.37
C THR A 302 16.14 22.40 -15.64
N ARG A 303 16.19 23.06 -14.47
CA ARG A 303 15.03 23.37 -13.64
C ARG A 303 14.69 24.84 -13.83
N VAL A 304 13.43 25.15 -14.14
CA VAL A 304 12.96 26.52 -14.34
C VAL A 304 11.75 26.80 -13.45
N GLN A 305 11.48 28.08 -13.18
CA GLN A 305 10.33 28.46 -12.37
C GLN A 305 9.02 27.99 -13.03
N HIS A 306 8.80 28.38 -14.29
CA HIS A 306 7.63 27.97 -15.06
C HIS A 306 7.81 28.20 -16.57
N VAL A 307 7.16 27.37 -17.38
CA VAL A 307 6.84 27.63 -18.80
C VAL A 307 5.38 27.32 -19.08
N SER A 308 4.67 28.25 -19.71
CA SER A 308 3.27 28.07 -20.10
C SER A 308 3.12 27.01 -21.20
N GLN A 309 1.96 26.36 -21.28
CA GLN A 309 1.69 25.34 -22.31
C GLN A 309 1.94 25.87 -23.73
N THR A 310 1.38 27.04 -24.04
CA THR A 310 1.75 27.81 -25.24
C THR A 310 2.77 28.84 -24.80
N PRO A 311 3.97 28.90 -25.40
CA PRO A 311 5.01 29.86 -24.98
C PRO A 311 4.51 31.31 -25.04
N GLN A 312 4.71 32.08 -23.96
CA GLN A 312 4.32 33.49 -23.88
C GLN A 312 5.46 34.37 -23.32
N PRO A 313 5.44 35.69 -23.58
CA PRO A 313 6.34 36.61 -22.89
C PRO A 313 6.22 36.51 -21.37
N GLY A 314 7.34 36.27 -20.68
CA GLY A 314 7.38 36.07 -19.23
C GLY A 314 7.64 34.63 -18.80
N ASP A 315 7.51 33.66 -19.70
CA ASP A 315 7.98 32.29 -19.45
C ASP A 315 9.50 32.24 -19.26
N ALA A 316 9.97 31.27 -18.47
CA ALA A 316 11.40 31.09 -18.24
C ALA A 316 12.19 30.77 -19.54
N ILE A 317 11.50 30.26 -20.57
CA ILE A 317 12.04 29.99 -21.90
C ILE A 317 11.15 30.69 -22.94
N ALA A 318 11.60 31.85 -23.42
CA ALA A 318 10.84 32.69 -24.35
C ALA A 318 10.83 32.15 -25.80
N ASP A 319 11.86 31.43 -26.21
CA ASP A 319 12.00 30.87 -27.58
C ASP A 319 12.39 29.38 -27.51
N PRO A 320 11.43 28.49 -27.17
CA PRO A 320 11.70 27.07 -27.05
C PRO A 320 11.91 26.42 -28.43
N LYS A 321 12.79 25.41 -28.49
CA LYS A 321 13.02 24.60 -29.69
C LYS A 321 12.46 23.19 -29.49
N GLU A 322 11.96 22.61 -30.57
CA GLU A 322 11.44 21.24 -30.55
C GLU A 322 12.47 20.27 -29.95
N GLY A 323 12.00 19.39 -29.06
CA GLY A 323 12.85 18.43 -28.36
C GLY A 323 13.47 18.93 -27.05
N MET A 324 13.28 20.21 -26.69
CA MET A 324 13.76 20.72 -25.40
C MET A 324 13.05 20.03 -24.22
N LEU A 325 13.84 19.68 -23.19
CA LEU A 325 13.40 19.05 -21.95
C LEU A 325 13.79 19.91 -20.74
N LEU A 326 12.87 20.09 -19.79
CA LEU A 326 13.11 20.80 -18.54
C LEU A 326 12.25 20.26 -17.40
N TYR A 327 12.59 20.60 -16.16
CA TYR A 327 11.72 20.41 -15.00
C TYR A 327 11.08 21.75 -14.60
N ASP A 328 9.75 21.79 -14.61
CA ASP A 328 8.97 22.96 -14.22
C ASP A 328 8.68 22.90 -12.71
N LEU A 329 9.14 23.91 -11.96
CA LEU A 329 8.99 23.92 -10.50
C LEU A 329 7.55 24.21 -10.06
N GLN A 330 6.80 24.99 -10.85
CA GLN A 330 5.41 25.31 -10.56
C GLN A 330 4.50 24.11 -10.83
N ASP A 331 4.65 23.47 -11.99
CA ASP A 331 3.81 22.32 -12.40
C ASP A 331 4.35 20.98 -11.87
N LYS A 332 5.54 20.98 -11.28
CA LYS A 332 6.20 19.83 -10.62
C LYS A 332 6.39 18.62 -11.55
N CYS A 333 6.58 18.86 -12.84
CA CYS A 333 6.73 17.81 -13.86
C CYS A 333 7.92 18.06 -14.79
N VAL A 334 8.40 17.00 -15.45
CA VAL A 334 9.30 17.14 -16.61
C VAL A 334 8.45 17.54 -17.81
N LYS A 335 8.80 18.64 -18.49
CA LYS A 335 8.13 19.09 -19.71
C LYS A 335 8.99 18.87 -20.95
N LEU A 336 8.35 18.47 -22.04
CA LEU A 336 8.91 18.39 -23.39
C LEU A 336 8.22 19.44 -24.27
N TYR A 337 8.99 20.21 -25.04
CA TYR A 337 8.45 21.06 -26.09
C TYR A 337 8.39 20.29 -27.41
N ASN A 338 7.19 20.14 -27.97
CA ASN A 338 6.97 19.36 -29.21
C ASN A 338 7.03 20.21 -30.49
N GLY A 339 7.59 21.42 -30.42
CA GLY A 339 7.61 22.39 -31.52
C GLY A 339 6.41 23.35 -31.55
N THR A 340 5.38 23.10 -30.75
CA THR A 340 4.21 23.99 -30.63
C THR A 340 3.86 24.32 -29.17
N ALA A 341 3.89 23.33 -28.29
CA ALA A 341 3.50 23.45 -26.90
C ALA A 341 4.43 22.69 -25.96
N TRP A 342 4.56 23.22 -24.74
CA TRP A 342 5.12 22.51 -23.60
C TRP A 342 4.07 21.58 -23.01
N LYS A 343 4.44 20.32 -22.81
CA LYS A 343 3.58 19.34 -22.13
C LYS A 343 4.37 18.59 -21.07
N CYS A 344 3.72 18.31 -19.93
CA CYS A 344 4.27 17.34 -18.99
C CYS A 344 4.43 15.99 -19.70
N VAL A 345 5.59 15.37 -19.51
CA VAL A 345 5.84 14.02 -19.99
C VAL A 345 5.00 13.09 -19.14
N GLU A 346 3.96 12.56 -19.76
CA GLU A 346 3.07 11.59 -19.16
C GLU A 346 3.34 10.23 -19.78
N ARG A 347 3.22 9.18 -18.96
CA ARG A 347 3.28 7.81 -19.46
C ARG A 347 2.01 7.52 -20.25
N SER A 348 2.15 7.15 -21.52
CA SER A 348 1.02 6.71 -22.35
C SER A 348 1.28 5.34 -22.98
N CYS A 349 0.19 4.64 -23.30
CA CYS A 349 0.21 3.36 -24.01
C CYS A 349 0.05 3.63 -25.50
N ASN A 350 1.12 4.10 -26.12
CA ASN A 350 1.14 4.33 -27.57
C ASN A 350 1.60 3.03 -28.23
N ASN A 351 0.74 2.42 -29.04
CA ASN A 351 1.05 1.21 -29.83
C ASN A 351 2.11 1.48 -30.90
#